data_AF-A0A958FHE5-F1
#
_entry.id   AF-A0A958FHE5-F1
#
_cell.length_a   1.000
_cell.length_b   1.000
_cell.length_c   1.000
_cell.angle_alpha   90.00
_cell.angle_beta   90.00
_cell.angle_gamma   90.00
#
_symmetry.space_group_name_H-M   'P 1'
#
loop_
_entity.id
_entity.type
_entity.pdbx_description
1 polymer ?
#
loop_
_entity_poly.entity_id
_entity_poly.type
_entity_poly.pdbx_seq_one_letter_code
_entity_poly.pdbx_strand_id
1 'polypeptide(L)'
;MDLSHLSAPVPARDWLMILGLFGGILVLIALSELLRRRRGWPGEFTRKLVHVLVGVMMFFIPILLQSSLPMVLIAAFFTLGNWIAIRRHLLQGMHGARESYGTVYYPFSFLLLVLLAWPGQVILIISAMMVLALGDAAAAIVGESRPRPRAYSLTGDVKSREGTVAMFLVSATVIFLILRFPPFGVAVPALSPLKMLLGAILCAALTSAAEALSRKGSDNLSVPLTCALVLYVLLYRDDAAFRQLLLGSFLGGTAALAFFRLHLLSASGAVATFLLAAVIFGFGGWAWTVPVL
;
A
#
# COMPACT_ATOMS: atom_id res chain seq x y z
N MET A 1 -16.32 -9.15 10.31
CA MET A 1 -16.36 -7.95 9.47
C MET A 1 -17.69 -7.28 9.74
N ASP A 2 -17.68 -6.12 10.39
CA ASP A 2 -18.88 -5.36 10.67
C ASP A 2 -19.11 -4.38 9.51
N LEU A 3 -20.23 -4.54 8.78
CA LEU A 3 -20.60 -3.68 7.64
C LEU A 3 -21.77 -2.75 7.97
N SER A 4 -22.16 -2.67 9.25
CA SER A 4 -23.26 -1.79 9.70
C SER A 4 -23.01 -0.32 9.40
N HIS A 5 -21.75 0.10 9.27
CA HIS A 5 -21.37 1.46 8.91
C HIS A 5 -21.80 1.86 7.48
N LEU A 6 -22.17 0.91 6.61
CA LEU A 6 -22.69 1.18 5.26
C LEU A 6 -24.15 1.60 5.25
N SER A 7 -24.93 1.24 6.27
CA SER A 7 -26.34 1.61 6.38
C SER A 7 -26.58 2.90 7.17
N ALA A 8 -25.52 3.52 7.69
CA ALA A 8 -25.60 4.79 8.39
C ALA A 8 -26.13 5.89 7.43
N PRO A 9 -27.02 6.79 7.91
CA PRO A 9 -27.48 7.93 7.12
C PRO A 9 -26.29 8.76 6.63
N VAL A 10 -26.29 9.09 5.34
CA VAL A 10 -25.19 9.84 4.71
C VAL A 10 -25.56 11.33 4.65
N PRO A 11 -24.80 12.22 5.30
CA PRO A 11 -25.03 13.66 5.19
C PRO A 11 -24.89 14.17 3.75
N ALA A 12 -25.67 15.19 3.37
CA ALA A 12 -25.55 15.81 2.04
C ALA A 12 -24.13 16.36 1.75
N ARG A 13 -23.45 16.86 2.79
CA ARG A 13 -22.05 17.35 2.72
C ARG A 13 -21.10 16.26 2.21
N ASP A 14 -21.28 15.02 2.64
CA ASP A 14 -20.41 13.90 2.28
C ASP A 14 -20.53 13.57 0.79
N TRP A 15 -21.75 13.62 0.24
CA TRP A 15 -21.97 13.48 -1.19
C TRP A 15 -21.32 14.61 -1.99
N LEU A 16 -21.46 15.86 -1.55
CA LEU A 16 -20.82 17.00 -2.22
C LEU A 16 -19.29 16.87 -2.21
N MET A 17 -18.70 16.43 -1.09
CA MET A 17 -17.26 16.21 -0.98
C MET A 17 -16.76 15.10 -1.92
N ILE A 18 -17.47 13.98 -2.00
CA ILE A 18 -17.11 12.89 -2.92
C ILE A 18 -17.32 13.28 -4.38
N LEU A 19 -18.36 14.04 -4.71
CA LEU A 19 -18.53 14.58 -6.07
C LEU A 19 -17.39 15.54 -6.43
N GLY A 20 -16.97 16.40 -5.50
CA GLY A 20 -15.81 17.27 -5.65
C GLY A 20 -14.51 16.47 -5.85
N LEU A 21 -14.28 15.42 -5.05
CA LEU A 21 -13.16 14.50 -5.20
C LEU A 21 -13.18 13.81 -6.56
N PHE A 22 -14.33 13.28 -6.98
CA PHE A 22 -14.51 12.63 -8.26
C PHE A 22 -14.14 13.57 -9.42
N GLY A 23 -14.69 14.78 -9.41
CA GLY A 23 -14.35 15.82 -10.38
C GLY A 23 -12.86 16.16 -10.34
N GLY A 24 -12.26 16.30 -9.16
CA GLY A 24 -10.84 16.55 -8.98
C GLY A 24 -9.95 15.45 -9.57
N ILE A 25 -10.29 14.17 -9.34
CA ILE A 25 -9.57 13.03 -9.93
C ILE A 25 -9.67 13.05 -11.46
N LEU A 26 -10.87 13.31 -12.02
CA LEU A 26 -11.05 13.42 -13.47
C LEU A 26 -10.23 14.56 -14.07
N VAL A 27 -10.20 15.72 -13.40
CA VAL A 27 -9.37 16.87 -13.80
C VAL A 27 -7.89 16.51 -13.77
N LEU A 28 -7.41 15.83 -12.71
CA LEU A 28 -6.03 15.39 -12.63
C LEU A 28 -5.65 14.43 -13.76
N ILE A 29 -6.52 13.47 -14.08
CA ILE A 29 -6.32 12.54 -15.20
C ILE A 29 -6.28 13.32 -16.53
N ALA A 30 -7.22 14.24 -16.75
CA ALA A 30 -7.27 15.05 -17.96
C ALA A 30 -6.03 15.96 -18.12
N LEU A 31 -5.56 16.58 -17.03
CA LEU A 31 -4.35 17.40 -17.03
C LEU A 31 -3.09 16.55 -17.27
N SER A 32 -3.02 15.36 -16.66
CA SER A 32 -1.93 14.39 -16.88
C SER A 32 -1.85 13.96 -18.35
N GLU A 33 -3.00 13.65 -18.96
CA GLU A 33 -3.12 13.35 -20.39
C GLU A 33 -2.71 14.54 -21.27
N LEU A 34 -3.15 15.75 -20.92
CA LEU A 34 -2.82 16.98 -21.64
C LEU A 34 -1.32 17.27 -21.61
N LEU A 35 -0.68 17.14 -20.46
CA LEU A 35 0.77 17.32 -20.31
C LEU A 35 1.55 16.27 -21.11
N ARG A 36 1.10 15.01 -21.10
CA ARG A 36 1.68 13.96 -21.95
C ARG A 36 1.62 14.33 -23.43
N ARG A 37 0.44 14.74 -23.92
CA ARG A 37 0.24 15.07 -25.35
C ARG A 37 0.91 16.36 -25.80
N ARG A 38 0.84 17.43 -24.99
CA ARG A 38 1.32 18.77 -25.39
C ARG A 38 2.79 19.02 -25.05
N ARG A 39 3.29 18.47 -23.94
CA ARG A 39 4.67 18.70 -23.49
C ARG A 39 5.58 17.48 -23.70
N GLY A 40 5.06 16.39 -24.23
CA GLY A 40 5.84 15.17 -24.48
C GLY A 40 6.39 14.52 -23.21
N TRP A 41 5.77 14.78 -22.05
CA TRP A 41 6.21 14.18 -20.79
C TRP A 41 6.09 12.65 -20.86
N PRO A 42 7.06 11.89 -20.30
CA PRO A 42 6.95 10.43 -20.29
C PRO A 42 5.67 9.98 -19.59
N GLY A 43 4.92 9.04 -20.22
CA GLY A 43 3.64 8.58 -19.66
C GLY A 43 3.76 7.93 -18.28
N GLU A 44 4.91 7.35 -17.98
CA GLU A 44 5.22 6.82 -16.65
C GLU A 44 5.31 7.92 -15.59
N PHE A 45 5.94 9.05 -15.92
CA PHE A 45 6.04 10.20 -15.02
C PHE A 45 4.66 10.78 -14.72
N THR A 46 3.85 11.02 -15.76
CA THR A 46 2.50 11.59 -15.60
C THR A 46 1.56 10.64 -14.83
N ARG A 47 1.72 9.32 -15.00
CA ARG A 47 1.03 8.29 -14.22
C ARG A 47 1.41 8.34 -12.74
N LYS A 48 2.71 8.43 -12.42
CA LYS A 48 3.19 8.53 -11.03
C LYS A 48 2.74 9.82 -10.35
N LEU A 49 2.70 10.94 -11.08
CA LEU A 49 2.15 12.20 -10.56
C LEU A 49 0.68 12.04 -10.14
N VAL A 50 -0.15 11.42 -10.98
CA VAL A 50 -1.55 11.13 -10.63
C VAL A 50 -1.63 10.19 -9.42
N HIS A 51 -0.81 9.13 -9.37
CA HIS A 51 -0.75 8.19 -8.25
C HIS A 51 -0.47 8.88 -6.91
N VAL A 52 0.53 9.76 -6.88
CA VAL A 52 0.87 10.53 -5.67
C VAL A 52 -0.26 11.49 -5.27
N LEU A 53 -0.78 12.26 -6.23
CA LEU A 53 -1.82 13.26 -5.95
C LEU A 53 -3.12 12.62 -5.48
N VAL A 54 -3.55 11.52 -6.11
CA VAL A 54 -4.71 10.73 -5.67
C VAL A 54 -4.44 10.17 -4.28
N GLY A 55 -3.24 9.68 -3.99
CA GLY A 55 -2.86 9.20 -2.66
C GLY A 55 -2.95 10.28 -1.57
N VAL A 56 -2.50 11.48 -1.87
CA VAL A 56 -2.67 12.64 -0.97
C VAL A 56 -4.14 12.97 -0.79
N MET A 57 -4.98 12.85 -1.82
CA MET A 57 -6.44 12.99 -1.63
C MET A 57 -7.00 11.89 -0.70
N MET A 58 -6.56 10.63 -0.85
CA MET A 58 -6.99 9.52 0.02
C MET A 58 -6.54 9.68 1.48
N PHE A 59 -5.52 10.48 1.77
CA PHE A 59 -5.15 10.87 3.13
C PHE A 59 -6.24 11.73 3.80
N PHE A 60 -6.77 12.73 3.09
CA PHE A 60 -7.72 13.69 3.65
C PHE A 60 -9.15 13.15 3.72
N ILE A 61 -9.56 12.33 2.75
CA ILE A 61 -10.95 11.89 2.60
C ILE A 61 -11.50 11.18 3.85
N PRO A 62 -10.81 10.20 4.46
CA PRO A 62 -11.30 9.55 5.69
C PRO A 62 -11.44 10.49 6.89
N ILE A 63 -10.82 11.67 6.86
CA ILE A 63 -10.90 12.70 7.90
C ILE A 63 -12.10 13.62 7.67
N LEU A 64 -12.42 13.92 6.40
CA LEU A 64 -13.43 14.90 6.02
C LEU A 64 -14.86 14.34 6.05
N LEU A 65 -15.00 13.05 5.77
CA LEU A 65 -16.26 12.33 5.63
C LEU A 65 -16.73 11.74 6.96
N GLN A 66 -18.04 11.71 7.16
CA GLN A 66 -18.69 11.08 8.32
C GLN A 66 -19.19 9.67 7.99
N SER A 67 -19.49 9.41 6.72
CA SER A 67 -19.98 8.11 6.24
C SER A 67 -18.99 7.48 5.25
N SER A 68 -18.84 6.16 5.33
CA SER A 68 -18.01 5.40 4.40
C SER A 68 -18.68 5.12 3.06
N LEU A 69 -20.01 5.11 2.99
CA LEU A 69 -20.74 4.67 1.81
C LEU A 69 -20.30 5.44 0.54
N PRO A 70 -20.19 6.78 0.55
CA PRO A 70 -19.68 7.53 -0.60
C PRO A 70 -18.27 7.10 -1.04
N MET A 71 -17.35 6.83 -0.10
CA MET A 71 -16.00 6.33 -0.38
C MET A 71 -16.02 4.94 -1.01
N VAL A 72 -16.87 4.05 -0.50
CA VAL A 72 -17.05 2.69 -1.03
C VAL A 72 -17.55 2.75 -2.47
N LEU A 73 -18.55 3.59 -2.75
CA LEU A 73 -19.14 3.70 -4.08
C LEU A 73 -18.15 4.25 -5.11
N ILE A 74 -17.41 5.32 -4.78
CA ILE A 74 -16.41 5.86 -5.71
C ILE A 74 -15.25 4.89 -5.94
N ALA A 75 -14.79 4.19 -4.89
CA ALA A 75 -13.74 3.19 -5.01
C ALA A 75 -14.18 1.98 -5.85
N ALA A 76 -15.41 1.50 -5.64
CA ALA A 76 -16.01 0.44 -6.46
C ALA A 76 -16.17 0.88 -7.91
N PHE A 77 -16.62 2.13 -8.15
CA PHE A 77 -16.75 2.71 -9.48
C PHE A 77 -15.41 2.72 -10.23
N PHE A 78 -14.34 3.26 -9.63
CA PHE A 78 -13.02 3.27 -10.27
C PHE A 78 -12.44 1.87 -10.45
N THR A 79 -12.65 0.97 -9.48
CA THR A 79 -12.20 -0.42 -9.60
C THR A 79 -12.85 -1.11 -10.80
N LEU A 80 -14.18 -1.08 -10.87
CA LEU A 80 -14.94 -1.73 -11.93
C LEU A 80 -14.70 -1.04 -13.28
N GLY A 81 -14.72 0.30 -13.30
CA GLY A 81 -14.46 1.09 -14.50
C GLY A 81 -13.08 0.83 -15.09
N ASN A 82 -12.02 0.82 -14.27
CA ASN A 82 -10.67 0.51 -14.73
C ASN A 82 -10.56 -0.95 -15.18
N TRP A 83 -11.23 -1.89 -14.51
CA TRP A 83 -11.24 -3.29 -14.92
C TRP A 83 -11.90 -3.46 -16.30
N ILE A 84 -13.08 -2.85 -16.52
CA ILE A 84 -13.75 -2.85 -17.82
C ILE A 84 -12.86 -2.18 -18.88
N ALA A 85 -12.23 -1.06 -18.55
CA ALA A 85 -11.38 -0.32 -19.48
C ALA A 85 -10.16 -1.13 -19.95
N ILE A 86 -9.51 -1.88 -19.04
CA ILE A 86 -8.44 -2.81 -19.38
C ILE A 86 -8.98 -3.95 -20.25
N ARG A 87 -10.09 -4.59 -19.85
CA ARG A 87 -10.69 -5.73 -20.59
C ARG A 87 -11.18 -5.37 -21.99
N ARG A 88 -11.56 -4.12 -22.22
CA ARG A 88 -11.96 -3.59 -23.52
C ARG A 88 -10.80 -2.94 -24.29
N HIS A 89 -9.57 -3.04 -23.79
CA HIS A 89 -8.37 -2.44 -24.38
C HIS A 89 -8.48 -0.91 -24.62
N LEU A 90 -9.32 -0.22 -23.87
CA LEU A 90 -9.56 1.23 -24.03
C LEU A 90 -8.38 2.09 -23.54
N LEU A 91 -7.44 1.48 -22.82
CA LEU A 91 -6.28 2.14 -22.23
C LEU A 91 -4.96 1.80 -22.93
N GLN A 92 -4.97 1.26 -24.16
CA GLN A 92 -3.74 0.87 -24.88
C GLN A 92 -2.69 2.00 -24.99
N GLY A 93 -3.09 3.29 -24.98
CA GLY A 93 -2.17 4.43 -25.00
C GLY A 93 -1.37 4.70 -23.70
N MET A 94 -1.68 4.01 -22.60
CA MET A 94 -0.97 4.09 -21.31
C MET A 94 -0.17 2.83 -20.97
N HIS A 95 -0.29 1.78 -21.78
CA HIS A 95 0.36 0.51 -21.56
C HIS A 95 1.54 0.38 -22.53
N GLY A 96 2.76 0.31 -22.00
CA GLY A 96 3.85 -0.30 -22.76
C GLY A 96 3.53 -1.77 -23.09
N ALA A 97 4.49 -2.50 -23.66
CA ALA A 97 4.36 -3.88 -24.16
C ALA A 97 3.83 -4.96 -23.16
N ARG A 98 3.40 -4.61 -21.94
CA ARG A 98 2.78 -5.50 -20.95
C ARG A 98 1.60 -4.81 -20.25
N GLU A 99 0.46 -5.49 -20.18
CA GLU A 99 -0.71 -5.05 -19.39
C GLU A 99 -0.40 -5.03 -17.89
N SER A 100 -0.71 -3.91 -17.22
CA SER A 100 -0.58 -3.72 -15.77
C SER A 100 -1.96 -3.45 -15.19
N TYR A 101 -2.30 -4.10 -14.07
CA TYR A 101 -3.60 -3.94 -13.40
C TYR A 101 -3.54 -2.95 -12.23
N GLY A 102 -2.45 -2.19 -12.10
CA GLY A 102 -2.24 -1.25 -11.00
C GLY A 102 -3.38 -0.23 -10.84
N THR A 103 -4.00 0.22 -11.94
CA THR A 103 -5.16 1.13 -11.92
C THR A 103 -6.43 0.49 -11.36
N VAL A 104 -6.54 -0.84 -11.39
CA VAL A 104 -7.63 -1.59 -10.76
C VAL A 104 -7.29 -1.86 -9.29
N TYR A 105 -6.06 -2.31 -9.03
CA TYR A 105 -5.61 -2.68 -7.70
C TYR A 105 -5.59 -1.51 -6.71
N TYR A 106 -5.28 -0.30 -7.17
CA TYR A 106 -5.24 0.89 -6.32
C TYR A 106 -6.61 1.25 -5.70
N PRO A 107 -7.69 1.51 -6.47
CA PRO A 107 -8.99 1.78 -5.87
C PRO A 107 -9.57 0.54 -5.18
N PHE A 108 -9.19 -0.67 -5.61
CA PHE A 108 -9.63 -1.90 -4.95
C PHE A 108 -9.01 -2.07 -3.55
N SER A 109 -7.74 -1.75 -3.39
CA SER A 109 -7.10 -1.78 -2.07
C SER A 109 -7.70 -0.75 -1.13
N PHE A 110 -7.96 0.48 -1.62
CA PHE A 110 -8.68 1.49 -0.86
C PHE A 110 -10.10 1.02 -0.48
N LEU A 111 -10.85 0.41 -1.41
CA LEU A 111 -12.17 -0.18 -1.13
C LEU A 111 -12.10 -1.19 0.01
N LEU A 112 -11.17 -2.15 -0.05
CA LEU A 112 -10.99 -3.14 1.01
C LEU A 112 -10.63 -2.49 2.35
N LEU A 113 -9.73 -1.51 2.34
CA LEU A 113 -9.34 -0.78 3.55
C LEU A 113 -10.53 -0.04 4.18
N VAL A 114 -11.35 0.64 3.39
CA VAL A 114 -12.56 1.32 3.90
C VAL A 114 -13.55 0.31 4.46
N LEU A 115 -13.80 -0.81 3.78
CA LEU A 115 -14.72 -1.84 4.25
C LEU A 115 -14.26 -2.55 5.53
N LEU A 116 -12.96 -2.64 5.77
CA LEU A 116 -12.39 -3.39 6.90
C LEU A 116 -12.03 -2.51 8.10
N ALA A 117 -11.63 -1.26 7.87
CA ALA A 117 -11.06 -0.39 8.89
C ALA A 117 -11.97 0.78 9.29
N TRP A 118 -13.02 1.09 8.53
CA TRP A 118 -13.98 2.13 8.92
C TRP A 118 -14.98 1.65 9.98
N PRO A 119 -15.47 2.50 10.90
CA PRO A 119 -14.98 3.85 11.24
C PRO A 119 -13.85 3.85 12.28
N GLY A 120 -13.68 2.75 13.01
CA GLY A 120 -12.85 2.72 14.22
C GLY A 120 -11.34 2.70 14.00
N GLN A 121 -10.87 2.45 12.78
CA GLN A 121 -9.47 2.19 12.46
C GLN A 121 -8.97 3.00 11.25
N VAL A 122 -9.52 4.22 11.07
CA VAL A 122 -9.21 5.12 9.95
C VAL A 122 -7.71 5.35 9.71
N ILE A 123 -6.91 5.36 10.78
CA ILE A 123 -5.45 5.50 10.70
C ILE A 123 -4.79 4.42 9.82
N LEU A 124 -5.37 3.21 9.74
CA LEU A 124 -4.89 2.13 8.88
C LEU A 124 -5.05 2.48 7.40
N ILE A 125 -6.22 3.05 7.04
CA ILE A 125 -6.52 3.49 5.67
C ILE A 125 -5.52 4.57 5.27
N ILE A 126 -5.38 5.61 6.11
CA ILE A 126 -4.51 6.75 5.85
C ILE A 126 -3.05 6.30 5.68
N SER A 127 -2.55 5.51 6.63
CA SER A 127 -1.15 5.07 6.62
C SER A 127 -0.85 4.17 5.41
N ALA A 128 -1.75 3.23 5.10
CA ALA A 128 -1.59 2.31 3.99
C ALA A 128 -1.58 3.03 2.64
N MET A 129 -2.49 3.99 2.42
CA MET A 129 -2.53 4.78 1.19
C MET A 129 -1.34 5.72 1.08
N MET A 130 -0.85 6.29 2.18
CA MET A 130 0.34 7.15 2.15
C MET A 130 1.64 6.38 1.90
N VAL A 131 1.77 5.17 2.45
CA VAL A 131 2.89 4.27 2.12
C VAL A 131 2.87 3.91 0.64
N LEU A 132 1.70 3.58 0.09
CA LEU A 132 1.58 3.32 -1.35
C LEU A 132 1.85 4.58 -2.19
N ALA A 133 1.40 5.75 -1.77
CA ALA A 133 1.55 6.97 -2.56
C ALA A 133 2.99 7.49 -2.56
N LEU A 134 3.61 7.60 -1.39
CA LEU A 134 4.94 8.21 -1.23
C LEU A 134 6.07 7.19 -1.32
N GLY A 135 5.89 6.00 -0.73
CA GLY A 135 6.89 4.94 -0.76
C GLY A 135 7.13 4.45 -2.19
N ASP A 136 6.06 4.09 -2.91
CA ASP A 136 6.16 3.62 -4.29
C ASP A 136 6.75 4.69 -5.21
N ALA A 137 6.28 5.93 -5.11
CA ALA A 137 6.82 7.04 -5.88
C ALA A 137 8.32 7.25 -5.60
N ALA A 138 8.74 7.17 -4.33
CA ALA A 138 10.15 7.27 -3.98
C ALA A 138 10.98 6.11 -4.53
N ALA A 139 10.46 4.88 -4.46
CA ALA A 139 11.10 3.69 -5.01
C ALA A 139 11.38 3.87 -6.50
N ALA A 140 10.40 4.39 -7.21
CA ALA A 140 10.46 4.56 -8.64
C ALA A 140 11.35 5.75 -9.05
N ILE A 141 11.23 6.90 -8.38
CA ILE A 141 12.07 8.09 -8.63
C ILE A 141 13.55 7.76 -8.36
N VAL A 142 13.85 7.18 -7.20
CA VAL A 142 15.23 6.86 -6.82
C VAL A 142 15.78 5.73 -7.69
N GLY A 143 14.96 4.73 -8.00
CA GLY A 143 15.34 3.62 -8.86
C GLY A 143 15.66 4.03 -10.31
N GLU A 144 14.96 5.03 -10.85
CA GLU A 144 15.16 5.54 -12.21
C GLU A 144 16.18 6.69 -12.28
N SER A 145 16.51 7.34 -11.15
CA SER A 145 17.45 8.47 -11.11
C SER A 145 18.90 8.11 -11.45
N ARG A 146 19.25 6.81 -11.39
CA ARG A 146 20.62 6.34 -11.62
C ARG A 146 20.79 5.85 -13.06
N PRO A 147 21.89 6.20 -13.76
CA PRO A 147 22.17 5.69 -15.10
C PRO A 147 22.35 4.17 -15.17
N ARG A 148 22.79 3.55 -14.07
CA ARG A 148 23.02 2.10 -13.93
C ARG A 148 22.46 1.63 -12.58
N PRO A 149 21.14 1.50 -12.43
CA PRO A 149 20.55 1.03 -11.19
C PRO A 149 20.93 -0.44 -10.96
N ARG A 150 21.04 -0.85 -9.69
CA ARG A 150 21.28 -2.27 -9.35
C ARG A 150 19.97 -3.03 -9.50
N ALA A 151 19.64 -3.32 -10.76
CA ALA A 151 18.40 -3.93 -11.17
C ALA A 151 18.34 -5.41 -10.75
N TYR A 152 17.14 -5.87 -10.41
CA TYR A 152 16.84 -7.27 -10.13
C TYR A 152 15.40 -7.57 -10.56
N SER A 153 15.07 -8.86 -10.71
CA SER A 153 13.70 -9.30 -10.93
C SER A 153 13.42 -10.58 -10.15
N LEU A 154 12.39 -10.56 -9.30
CA LEU A 154 12.00 -11.72 -8.49
C LEU A 154 10.83 -12.48 -9.09
N THR A 155 9.87 -11.76 -9.70
CA THR A 155 8.62 -12.31 -10.23
C THR A 155 8.33 -11.87 -11.67
N GLY A 156 9.30 -11.24 -12.35
CA GLY A 156 9.28 -10.90 -13.78
C GLY A 156 9.19 -9.41 -14.11
N ASP A 157 8.88 -8.57 -13.12
CA ASP A 157 9.02 -7.11 -13.22
C ASP A 157 10.41 -6.70 -12.73
N VAL A 158 10.99 -5.68 -13.36
CA VAL A 158 12.35 -5.19 -13.05
C VAL A 158 12.26 -4.11 -11.99
N LYS A 159 12.99 -4.31 -10.89
CA LYS A 159 13.09 -3.40 -9.75
C LYS A 159 14.55 -3.06 -9.49
N SER A 160 14.82 -2.10 -8.62
CA SER A 160 16.19 -1.70 -8.26
C SER A 160 16.41 -1.76 -6.76
N ARG A 161 17.63 -2.11 -6.32
CA ARG A 161 17.99 -2.09 -4.91
C ARG A 161 17.86 -0.69 -4.32
N GLU A 162 18.24 0.33 -5.09
CA GLU A 162 18.09 1.73 -4.71
C GLU A 162 16.62 2.09 -4.46
N GLY A 163 15.72 1.64 -5.34
CA GLY A 163 14.28 1.83 -5.18
C GLY A 163 13.73 1.13 -3.96
N THR A 164 14.10 -0.13 -3.71
CA THR A 164 13.66 -0.85 -2.49
C THR A 164 14.17 -0.19 -1.20
N VAL A 165 15.39 0.35 -1.19
CA VAL A 165 15.89 1.12 -0.04
C VAL A 165 15.11 2.42 0.13
N ALA A 166 14.78 3.12 -0.97
CA ALA A 166 13.96 4.33 -0.90
C ALA A 166 12.53 4.04 -0.40
N MET A 167 11.90 2.96 -0.89
CA MET A 167 10.61 2.45 -0.41
C MET A 167 10.65 2.24 1.10
N PHE A 168 11.67 1.53 1.59
CA PHE A 168 11.85 1.23 3.01
C PHE A 168 11.99 2.50 3.85
N LEU A 169 12.92 3.39 3.48
CA LEU A 169 13.20 4.61 4.26
C LEU A 169 12.00 5.56 4.29
N VAL A 170 11.36 5.77 3.14
CA VAL A 170 10.19 6.66 3.04
C VAL A 170 8.99 6.05 3.75
N SER A 171 8.73 4.75 3.58
CA SER A 171 7.63 4.09 4.30
C SER A 171 7.82 4.15 5.81
N ALA A 172 9.04 3.85 6.32
CA ALA A 172 9.34 3.93 7.75
C ALA A 172 9.15 5.36 8.28
N THR A 173 9.62 6.36 7.53
CA THR A 173 9.46 7.77 7.90
C THR A 173 7.98 8.18 7.93
N VAL A 174 7.23 7.86 6.88
CA VAL A 174 5.80 8.17 6.77
C VAL A 174 5.02 7.55 7.92
N ILE A 175 5.23 6.27 8.21
CA ILE A 175 4.53 5.57 9.28
C ILE A 175 4.90 6.17 10.65
N PHE A 176 6.19 6.38 10.90
CA PHE A 176 6.64 6.98 12.16
C PHE A 176 6.02 8.37 12.38
N LEU A 177 6.02 9.22 11.35
CA LEU A 177 5.42 10.55 11.43
C LEU A 177 3.91 10.51 11.65
N ILE A 178 3.18 9.64 10.95
CA ILE A 178 1.74 9.47 11.13
C ILE A 178 1.41 8.97 12.54
N LEU A 179 2.18 8.02 13.09
CA LEU A 179 1.97 7.54 14.46
C LEU A 179 2.34 8.57 15.52
N ARG A 180 3.38 9.38 15.28
CA ARG A 180 3.84 10.41 16.22
C ARG A 180 2.96 11.66 16.21
N PHE A 181 2.45 12.01 15.04
CA PHE A 181 1.63 13.18 14.75
C PHE A 181 0.39 12.74 13.95
N PRO A 182 -0.56 12.06 14.61
CA PRO A 182 -1.75 11.58 13.92
C PRO A 182 -2.55 12.74 13.32
N PRO A 183 -3.19 12.54 12.16
CA PRO A 183 -4.01 13.57 11.55
C PRO A 183 -5.09 14.08 12.49
N PHE A 184 -5.45 15.35 12.37
CA PHE A 184 -6.45 15.98 13.23
C PHE A 184 -7.77 15.20 13.21
N GLY A 185 -8.34 14.96 14.40
CA GLY A 185 -9.59 14.20 14.56
C GLY A 185 -9.44 12.68 14.45
N VAL A 186 -8.24 12.15 14.17
CA VAL A 186 -7.98 10.71 14.14
C VAL A 186 -7.37 10.26 15.48
N ALA A 187 -8.13 9.50 16.25
CA ALA A 187 -7.65 8.90 17.48
C ALA A 187 -6.68 7.74 17.17
N VAL A 188 -5.53 7.71 17.86
CA VAL A 188 -4.55 6.64 17.76
C VAL A 188 -4.18 6.18 19.18
N PRO A 189 -4.14 4.86 19.44
CA PRO A 189 -3.69 4.32 20.72
C PRO A 189 -2.30 4.86 21.11
N ALA A 190 -2.11 5.15 22.39
CA ALA A 190 -0.83 5.65 22.89
C ALA A 190 0.24 4.55 22.80
N LEU A 191 1.33 4.86 22.10
CA LEU A 191 2.49 3.98 21.96
C LEU A 191 3.73 4.65 22.56
N SER A 192 4.66 3.84 23.08
CA SER A 192 6.00 4.36 23.41
C SER A 192 6.76 4.71 22.12
N PRO A 193 7.68 5.70 22.14
CA PRO A 193 8.47 6.06 20.96
C PRO A 193 9.23 4.87 20.35
N LEU A 194 9.71 3.96 21.20
CA LEU A 194 10.37 2.73 20.74
C LEU A 194 9.41 1.80 20.00
N LYS A 195 8.18 1.58 20.51
CA LYS A 195 7.18 0.77 19.81
C LYS A 195 6.78 1.38 18.47
N MET A 196 6.63 2.70 18.40
CA MET A 196 6.37 3.40 17.13
C MET A 196 7.49 3.16 16.12
N LEU A 197 8.75 3.31 16.53
CA LEU A 197 9.92 3.09 15.68
C LEU A 197 10.02 1.64 15.19
N LEU A 198 9.87 0.66 16.10
CA LEU A 198 9.89 -0.76 15.75
C LEU A 198 8.75 -1.13 14.79
N GLY A 199 7.54 -0.61 15.05
CA GLY A 199 6.39 -0.81 14.18
C GLY A 199 6.60 -0.22 12.79
N ALA A 200 7.16 0.99 12.70
CA ALA A 200 7.46 1.65 11.45
C ALA A 200 8.52 0.90 10.62
N ILE A 201 9.62 0.45 11.26
CA ILE A 201 10.68 -0.33 10.62
C ILE A 201 10.13 -1.67 10.12
N LEU A 202 9.39 -2.38 10.96
CA LEU A 202 8.82 -3.68 10.59
C LEU A 202 7.85 -3.54 9.41
N CYS A 203 6.94 -2.57 9.49
CA CYS A 203 5.96 -2.33 8.45
C CYS A 203 6.65 -1.97 7.13
N ALA A 204 7.65 -1.08 7.15
CA ALA A 204 8.44 -0.72 5.99
C ALA A 204 9.20 -1.91 5.39
N ALA A 205 9.74 -2.81 6.22
CA ALA A 205 10.43 -4.01 5.74
C ALA A 205 9.46 -4.96 5.01
N LEU A 206 8.29 -5.20 5.60
CA LEU A 206 7.28 -6.09 5.02
C LEU A 206 6.63 -5.49 3.77
N THR A 207 6.34 -4.20 3.74
CA THR A 207 5.80 -3.55 2.53
C THR A 207 6.83 -3.47 1.41
N SER A 208 8.12 -3.25 1.72
CA SER A 208 9.19 -3.29 0.72
C SER A 208 9.42 -4.70 0.17
N ALA A 209 9.26 -5.74 0.99
CA ALA A 209 9.29 -7.12 0.55
C ALA A 209 8.07 -7.48 -0.32
N ALA A 210 6.88 -7.00 0.05
CA ALA A 210 5.65 -7.14 -0.74
C ALA A 210 5.73 -6.42 -2.08
N GLU A 211 6.34 -5.23 -2.10
CA GLU A 211 6.72 -4.51 -3.32
C GLU A 211 7.68 -5.37 -4.12
N ALA A 212 8.81 -5.83 -3.57
CA ALA A 212 9.83 -6.59 -4.31
C ALA A 212 9.28 -7.84 -5.04
N LEU A 213 8.29 -8.53 -4.47
CA LEU A 213 7.64 -9.69 -5.10
C LEU A 213 6.48 -9.35 -6.03
N SER A 214 6.00 -8.11 -6.05
CA SER A 214 4.88 -7.72 -6.90
C SER A 214 5.15 -7.93 -8.39
N ARG A 215 4.07 -8.17 -9.12
CA ARG A 215 4.07 -8.29 -10.58
C ARG A 215 2.83 -7.62 -11.18
N LYS A 216 2.95 -6.99 -12.34
CA LYS A 216 1.85 -6.35 -13.10
C LYS A 216 1.05 -5.33 -12.26
N GLY A 217 1.73 -4.60 -11.38
CA GLY A 217 1.13 -3.58 -10.51
C GLY A 217 0.40 -4.12 -9.28
N SER A 218 0.57 -5.40 -8.92
CA SER A 218 -0.04 -5.99 -7.72
C SER A 218 0.45 -5.39 -6.40
N ASP A 219 1.55 -4.63 -6.41
CA ASP A 219 2.04 -3.76 -5.34
C ASP A 219 0.97 -2.75 -4.90
N ASN A 220 0.17 -2.22 -5.83
CA ASN A 220 -0.97 -1.35 -5.51
C ASN A 220 -2.05 -2.03 -4.65
N LEU A 221 -2.00 -3.36 -4.50
CA LEU A 221 -2.83 -4.14 -3.59
C LEU A 221 -2.04 -4.68 -2.40
N SER A 222 -0.89 -5.32 -2.64
CA SER A 222 -0.13 -6.01 -1.60
C SER A 222 0.50 -5.03 -0.60
N VAL A 223 0.98 -3.86 -1.05
CA VAL A 223 1.61 -2.86 -0.17
C VAL A 223 0.61 -2.26 0.82
N PRO A 224 -0.54 -1.70 0.41
CA PRO A 224 -1.52 -1.16 1.36
C PRO A 224 -2.04 -2.21 2.34
N LEU A 225 -2.35 -3.41 1.87
CA LEU A 225 -2.88 -4.48 2.72
C LEU A 225 -1.84 -4.97 3.73
N THR A 226 -0.57 -5.11 3.31
CA THR A 226 0.53 -5.45 4.23
C THR A 226 0.72 -4.35 5.27
N CYS A 227 0.68 -3.08 4.86
CA CYS A 227 0.80 -1.94 5.77
C CYS A 227 -0.31 -1.95 6.83
N ALA A 228 -1.57 -2.04 6.38
CA ALA A 228 -2.72 -2.06 7.27
C ALA A 228 -2.70 -3.26 8.22
N LEU A 229 -2.27 -4.43 7.74
CA LEU A 229 -2.17 -5.65 8.54
C LEU A 229 -1.14 -5.50 9.69
N VAL A 230 0.06 -4.97 9.40
CA VAL A 230 1.09 -4.75 10.43
C VAL A 230 0.64 -3.71 11.44
N LEU A 231 0.06 -2.60 10.96
CA LEU A 231 -0.45 -1.54 11.83
C LEU A 231 -1.65 -1.99 12.65
N TYR A 232 -2.48 -2.89 12.13
CA TYR A 232 -3.58 -3.48 12.88
C TYR A 232 -3.08 -4.23 14.11
N VAL A 233 -2.03 -5.06 13.96
CA VAL A 233 -1.40 -5.74 15.10
C VAL A 233 -0.76 -4.77 16.07
N LEU A 234 -0.05 -3.77 15.56
CA LEU A 234 0.62 -2.77 16.40
C LEU A 234 -0.35 -1.97 17.27
N LEU A 235 -1.51 -1.57 16.70
CA LEU A 235 -2.41 -0.60 17.32
C LEU A 235 -3.61 -1.24 18.04
N TYR A 236 -4.13 -2.36 17.53
CA TYR A 236 -5.42 -2.91 17.97
C TYR A 236 -5.32 -4.34 18.52
N ARG A 237 -4.13 -4.95 18.52
CA ARG A 237 -3.86 -6.22 19.21
C ARG A 237 -3.05 -5.97 20.47
N ASP A 238 -2.94 -7.00 21.30
CA ASP A 238 -2.17 -6.92 22.53
C ASP A 238 -0.66 -6.89 22.27
N ASP A 239 0.10 -6.50 23.30
CA ASP A 239 1.56 -6.44 23.26
C ASP A 239 2.20 -7.80 22.98
N ALA A 240 1.52 -8.90 23.33
CA ALA A 240 1.98 -10.24 23.02
C ALA A 240 1.96 -10.49 21.50
N ALA A 241 0.86 -10.16 20.82
CA ALA A 241 0.72 -10.31 19.37
C ALA A 241 1.76 -9.46 18.62
N PHE A 242 1.99 -8.21 19.02
CA PHE A 242 3.00 -7.38 18.36
C PHE A 242 4.43 -7.93 18.55
N ARG A 243 4.77 -8.40 19.75
CA ARG A 243 6.07 -9.06 20.00
C ARG A 243 6.23 -10.35 19.20
N GLN A 244 5.16 -11.13 19.09
CA GLN A 244 5.15 -12.34 18.28
C GLN A 244 5.36 -12.05 16.80
N LEU A 245 4.72 -11.00 16.27
CA LEU A 245 4.95 -10.53 14.91
C LEU A 245 6.40 -10.09 14.70
N LEU A 246 6.96 -9.28 15.61
CA LEU A 246 8.37 -8.87 15.55
C LEU A 246 9.32 -10.07 15.57
N LEU A 247 9.12 -11.02 16.49
CA LEU A 247 9.94 -12.24 16.58
C LEU A 247 9.79 -13.11 15.34
N GLY A 248 8.57 -13.30 14.85
CA GLY A 248 8.29 -14.07 13.64
C GLY A 248 8.94 -13.49 12.40
N SER A 249 8.85 -12.18 12.22
CA SER A 249 9.52 -11.50 11.12
C SER A 249 11.03 -11.52 11.26
N PHE A 250 11.58 -11.37 12.47
CA PHE A 250 13.02 -11.47 12.71
C PHE A 250 13.54 -12.88 12.39
N LEU A 251 12.95 -13.91 13.02
CA LEU A 251 13.32 -15.30 12.80
C LEU A 251 13.13 -15.71 11.33
N GLY A 252 11.98 -15.37 10.74
CA GLY A 252 11.69 -15.59 9.33
C GLY A 252 12.71 -14.93 8.40
N GLY A 253 13.09 -13.69 8.68
CA GLY A 253 14.12 -12.97 7.92
C GLY A 253 15.50 -13.61 8.05
N THR A 254 15.90 -14.01 9.26
CA THR A 254 17.18 -14.71 9.49
C THR A 254 17.23 -16.07 8.80
N ALA A 255 16.15 -16.85 8.87
CA ALA A 255 16.04 -18.15 8.20
C ALA A 255 16.05 -17.98 6.68
N ALA A 256 15.27 -17.02 6.14
CA ALA A 256 15.26 -16.70 4.72
C ALA A 256 16.65 -16.31 4.21
N LEU A 257 17.38 -15.48 4.96
CA LEU A 257 18.75 -15.09 4.62
C LEU A 257 19.70 -16.27 4.69
N ALA A 258 19.62 -17.10 5.74
CA ALA A 258 20.46 -18.29 5.89
C ALA A 258 20.24 -19.27 4.72
N PHE A 259 18.99 -19.60 4.40
CA PHE A 259 18.65 -20.50 3.31
C PHE A 259 19.00 -19.94 1.93
N PHE A 260 18.89 -18.62 1.74
CA PHE A 260 19.40 -17.97 0.54
C PHE A 260 20.92 -18.10 0.41
N ARG A 261 21.67 -17.86 1.50
CA ARG A 261 23.14 -17.97 1.53
C ARG A 261 23.64 -19.40 1.37
N LEU A 262 22.85 -20.37 1.83
CA LEU A 262 23.10 -21.80 1.65
C LEU A 262 22.63 -22.31 0.27
N HIS A 263 22.18 -21.42 -0.62
CA HIS A 263 21.65 -21.76 -1.94
C HIS A 263 20.46 -22.74 -1.93
N LEU A 264 19.75 -22.84 -0.81
CA LEU A 264 18.53 -23.64 -0.66
C LEU A 264 17.29 -22.92 -1.20
N LEU A 265 17.31 -21.58 -1.21
CA LEU A 265 16.26 -20.74 -1.76
C LEU A 265 16.80 -19.79 -2.82
N SER A 266 15.99 -19.54 -3.85
CA SER A 266 16.19 -18.41 -4.75
C SER A 266 15.94 -17.09 -4.02
N ALA A 267 16.36 -15.96 -4.60
CA ALA A 267 16.08 -14.65 -4.01
C ALA A 267 14.58 -14.39 -3.84
N SER A 268 13.75 -14.81 -4.81
CA SER A 268 12.30 -14.70 -4.73
C SER A 268 11.72 -15.63 -3.65
N GLY A 269 12.24 -16.85 -3.55
CA GLY A 269 11.89 -17.80 -2.49
C GLY A 269 12.19 -17.24 -1.10
N ALA A 270 13.37 -16.64 -0.91
CA ALA A 270 13.76 -16.04 0.37
C ALA A 270 12.84 -14.88 0.79
N VAL A 271 12.51 -13.96 -0.12
CA VAL A 271 11.57 -12.86 0.19
C VAL A 271 10.17 -13.40 0.47
N ALA A 272 9.72 -14.43 -0.26
CA ALA A 272 8.43 -15.07 -0.01
C ALA A 272 8.39 -15.75 1.35
N THR A 273 9.46 -16.48 1.73
CA THR A 273 9.61 -17.07 3.06
C THR A 273 9.57 -16.03 4.16
N PHE A 274 10.24 -14.87 3.98
CA PHE A 274 10.19 -13.78 4.96
C PHE A 274 8.75 -13.27 5.18
N LEU A 275 8.00 -12.99 4.11
CA LEU A 275 6.61 -12.56 4.21
C LEU A 275 5.72 -13.65 4.82
N LEU A 276 5.89 -14.90 4.40
CA LEU A 276 5.10 -16.02 4.88
C LEU A 276 5.33 -16.29 6.36
N ALA A 277 6.58 -16.24 6.82
CA ALA A 277 6.92 -16.38 8.24
C ALA A 277 6.32 -15.25 9.08
N ALA A 278 6.36 -14.01 8.57
CA ALA A 278 5.72 -12.87 9.23
C ALA A 278 4.19 -13.06 9.37
N VAL A 279 3.53 -13.67 8.37
CA VAL A 279 2.09 -13.96 8.43
C VAL A 279 1.79 -15.17 9.31
N ILE A 280 2.36 -16.35 9.00
CA ILE A 280 2.03 -17.62 9.67
C ILE A 280 2.41 -17.57 11.14
N PHE A 281 3.68 -17.30 11.46
CA PHE A 281 4.12 -17.27 12.84
C PHE A 281 3.71 -15.96 13.51
N GLY A 282 3.85 -14.83 12.82
CA GLY A 282 3.57 -13.53 13.42
C GLY A 282 2.12 -13.31 13.83
N PHE A 283 1.16 -13.91 13.11
CA PHE A 283 -0.28 -13.81 13.45
C PHE A 283 -0.81 -15.07 14.12
N GLY A 284 -0.48 -16.23 13.58
CA GLY A 284 -1.04 -17.52 14.00
C GLY A 284 -0.28 -18.23 15.10
N GLY A 285 0.97 -17.80 15.36
CA GLY A 285 1.82 -18.35 16.40
C GLY A 285 2.10 -19.83 16.21
N TRP A 286 2.31 -20.53 17.32
CA TRP A 286 2.54 -21.97 17.31
C TRP A 286 1.39 -22.74 16.67
N ALA A 287 0.14 -22.30 16.87
CA ALA A 287 -1.03 -22.97 16.34
C ALA A 287 -1.04 -23.05 14.81
N TRP A 288 -0.50 -22.03 14.11
CA TRP A 288 -0.43 -22.04 12.65
C TRP A 288 0.93 -22.47 12.13
N THR A 289 1.99 -22.40 12.95
CA THR A 289 3.34 -22.77 12.53
C THR A 289 3.56 -24.28 12.61
N VAL A 290 3.11 -24.95 13.67
CA VAL A 290 3.32 -26.40 13.87
C VAL A 290 2.75 -27.25 12.72
N PRO A 291 1.55 -26.97 12.16
CA PRO A 291 1.03 -27.76 11.03
C PRO A 291 1.78 -27.59 9.70
N VAL A 292 2.65 -26.60 9.59
CA VAL A 292 3.36 -26.23 8.35
C VAL A 292 4.84 -26.63 8.39
N LEU A 293 5.35 -27.03 9.56
CA LEU A 293 6.68 -27.62 9.76
C LEU A 293 6.68 -29.12 9.41
#